data_AF-A0A1G6H648-F1
#
_entry.id   AF-A0A1G6H648-F1
#
_cell.length_a   1.000
_cell.length_b   1.000
_cell.length_c   1.000
_cell.angle_alpha   90.00
_cell.angle_beta   90.00
_cell.angle_gamma   90.00
#
_symmetry.space_group_name_H-M   'P 1'
#
loop_
_entity.id
_entity.type
_entity.pdbx_description
1 polymer ?
#
loop_
_entity_poly.entity_id
_entity_poly.type
_entity_poly.pdbx_seq_one_letter_code
_entity_poly.pdbx_strand_id
1 'polypeptide(L)'
;MSWLFGRSKAPAAPVSPAPPVPERSFHEDMGARARALLGSTRQSGGHLPVKASIQLFAMLDLLADLLEHTTVAPPTVDEQIAIEFMLKDYIPSTVNAYLASRAAPEVKDAQLVSQLQLLLDRAHSMARAVYAHDSAQLEINGRFLREKFG
;
A
#
# COMPACT_ATOMS: atom_id res chain seq x y z
N MET A 1 53.16 49.45 -25.64
CA MET A 1 53.40 48.41 -24.62
C MET A 1 52.21 48.42 -23.67
N SER A 2 51.02 48.02 -24.15
CA SER A 2 50.38 46.70 -23.97
C SER A 2 50.33 46.19 -22.52
N TRP A 3 49.24 46.54 -21.82
CA TRP A 3 48.84 45.97 -20.55
C TRP A 3 48.21 44.59 -20.79
N LEU A 4 48.77 43.57 -20.15
CA LEU A 4 48.39 42.17 -20.28
C LEU A 4 47.84 41.67 -18.94
N PHE A 5 46.71 40.95 -19.02
CA PHE A 5 46.06 40.10 -18.02
C PHE A 5 45.21 40.75 -16.91
N GLY A 6 43.89 40.52 -17.02
CA GLY A 6 42.92 40.84 -15.97
C GLY A 6 41.50 40.46 -16.34
N ARG A 7 41.26 39.23 -16.84
CA ARG A 7 39.89 38.71 -17.06
C ARG A 7 39.50 37.84 -15.87
N SER A 8 39.08 38.48 -14.79
CA SER A 8 38.50 37.80 -13.63
C SER A 8 37.20 37.12 -14.04
N LYS A 9 37.19 35.78 -14.08
CA LYS A 9 35.98 34.98 -14.25
C LYS A 9 35.09 35.23 -13.03
N ALA A 10 33.95 35.87 -13.23
CA ALA A 10 32.97 36.09 -12.16
C ALA A 10 32.57 34.73 -11.56
N PRO A 11 32.52 34.59 -10.22
CA PRO A 11 32.08 33.36 -9.58
C PRO A 11 30.62 33.07 -9.99
N ALA A 12 30.34 31.84 -10.40
CA ALA A 12 28.97 31.39 -10.63
C ALA A 12 28.19 31.53 -9.32
N ALA A 13 27.01 32.17 -9.39
CA ALA A 13 26.12 32.28 -8.26
C ALA A 13 25.77 30.86 -7.74
N PRO A 14 25.70 30.66 -6.42
CA PRO A 14 25.29 29.37 -5.86
C PRO A 14 23.87 29.05 -6.34
N VAL A 15 23.72 27.93 -7.02
CA VAL A 15 22.42 27.33 -7.31
C VAL A 15 21.83 26.92 -5.95
N SER A 16 20.83 27.67 -5.46
CA SER A 16 20.07 27.23 -4.30
C SER A 16 19.48 25.85 -4.61
N PRO A 17 19.70 24.84 -3.75
CA PRO A 17 19.03 23.55 -3.92
C PRO A 17 17.51 23.78 -3.91
N ALA A 18 16.82 23.17 -4.87
CA ALA A 18 15.37 23.15 -4.84
C ALA A 18 14.90 22.57 -3.49
N PRO A 19 13.85 23.12 -2.87
CA PRO A 19 13.34 22.58 -1.62
C PRO A 19 13.00 21.09 -1.82
N PRO A 20 13.34 20.20 -0.86
CA PRO A 20 12.98 18.80 -0.95
C PRO A 20 11.46 18.69 -1.10
N VAL A 21 11.02 17.95 -2.11
CA VAL A 21 9.61 17.58 -2.24
C VAL A 21 9.24 16.82 -0.96
N PRO A 22 8.16 17.15 -0.25
CA PRO A 22 7.77 16.41 0.93
C PRO A 22 7.59 14.93 0.55
N GLU A 23 8.31 14.04 1.24
CA GLU A 23 8.06 12.61 1.13
C GLU A 23 6.63 12.35 1.62
N ARG A 24 5.81 11.75 0.76
CA ARG A 24 4.44 11.38 1.14
C ARG A 24 4.50 10.32 2.21
N SER A 25 3.58 10.38 3.16
CA SER A 25 3.49 9.35 4.19
C SER A 25 3.08 8.00 3.56
N PHE A 26 3.48 6.90 4.20
CA PHE A 26 3.06 5.55 3.81
C PHE A 26 1.54 5.45 3.62
N HIS A 27 0.77 6.04 4.56
CA HIS A 27 -0.68 6.09 4.53
C HIS A 27 -1.21 6.79 3.27
N GLU A 28 -0.71 7.98 2.96
CA GLU A 28 -1.15 8.74 1.79
C GLU A 28 -0.83 8.00 0.48
N ASP A 29 0.37 7.45 0.39
CA ASP A 29 0.82 6.74 -0.82
C ASP A 29 0.04 5.45 -1.05
N MET A 30 -0.14 4.62 -0.01
CA MET A 30 -0.88 3.37 -0.14
C MET A 30 -2.38 3.63 -0.27
N GLY A 31 -2.92 4.64 0.43
CA GLY A 31 -4.32 5.06 0.30
C GLY A 31 -4.65 5.58 -1.10
N ALA A 32 -3.73 6.31 -1.75
CA ALA A 32 -3.89 6.69 -3.15
C ALA A 32 -3.92 5.47 -4.09
N ARG A 33 -3.07 4.46 -3.83
CA ARG A 33 -3.02 3.22 -4.63
C ARG A 33 -4.26 2.37 -4.45
N ALA A 34 -4.75 2.19 -3.22
CA ALA A 34 -5.98 1.45 -2.94
C ALA A 34 -7.17 2.09 -3.68
N ARG A 35 -7.30 3.43 -3.62
CA ARG A 35 -8.33 4.16 -4.38
C ARG A 35 -8.19 4.01 -5.89
N ALA A 36 -6.95 4.03 -6.41
CA ALA A 36 -6.70 3.82 -7.84
C ALA A 36 -7.09 2.40 -8.28
N LEU A 37 -6.77 1.38 -7.48
CA LEU A 37 -7.18 0.00 -7.74
C LEU A 37 -8.69 -0.17 -7.67
N LEU A 38 -9.34 0.44 -6.70
CA LEU A 38 -10.80 0.43 -6.58
C LEU A 38 -11.46 1.08 -7.81
N GLY A 39 -10.94 2.23 -8.25
CA GLY A 39 -11.39 2.92 -9.45
C GLY A 39 -11.22 2.07 -10.71
N SER A 40 -10.04 1.46 -10.88
CA SER A 40 -9.76 0.55 -12.00
C SER A 40 -10.68 -0.67 -11.96
N THR A 41 -10.90 -1.28 -10.80
CA THR A 41 -11.79 -2.42 -10.62
C THR A 41 -13.23 -2.10 -11.01
N ARG A 42 -13.74 -0.93 -10.59
CA ARG A 42 -15.09 -0.46 -10.97
C ARG A 42 -15.21 -0.25 -12.47
N GLN A 43 -14.19 0.33 -13.10
CA GLN A 43 -14.17 0.56 -14.54
C GLN A 43 -14.07 -0.75 -15.34
N SER A 44 -13.33 -1.73 -14.81
CA SER A 44 -13.18 -3.06 -15.38
C SER A 44 -14.30 -4.02 -14.98
N GLY A 45 -15.28 -3.59 -14.17
CA GLY A 45 -16.29 -4.46 -13.54
C GLY A 45 -17.15 -5.27 -14.50
N GLY A 46 -17.24 -4.89 -15.78
CA GLY A 46 -17.89 -5.68 -16.83
C GLY A 46 -17.05 -6.85 -17.38
N HIS A 47 -15.76 -6.94 -17.04
CA HIS A 47 -14.82 -7.96 -17.55
C HIS A 47 -14.44 -9.00 -16.50
N LEU A 48 -14.76 -8.75 -15.24
CA LEU A 48 -14.46 -9.65 -14.13
C LEU A 48 -15.68 -10.52 -13.79
N PRO A 49 -15.48 -11.81 -13.47
CA PRO A 49 -16.55 -12.65 -12.94
C PRO A 49 -17.10 -12.05 -11.64
N VAL A 50 -18.42 -12.13 -11.44
CA VAL A 50 -19.09 -11.51 -10.28
C VAL A 50 -18.44 -11.91 -8.95
N LYS A 51 -18.11 -13.19 -8.78
CA LYS A 51 -17.47 -13.69 -7.55
C LYS A 51 -16.07 -13.09 -7.33
N ALA A 52 -15.30 -12.91 -8.41
CA ALA A 52 -13.99 -12.26 -8.35
C ALA A 52 -14.12 -10.79 -7.94
N SER A 53 -15.10 -10.08 -8.51
CA SER A 53 -15.39 -8.69 -8.14
C SER A 53 -15.72 -8.55 -6.65
N ILE A 54 -16.58 -9.43 -6.11
CA ILE A 54 -16.94 -9.43 -4.69
C ILE A 54 -15.69 -9.62 -3.80
N GLN A 55 -14.85 -10.60 -4.10
CA GLN A 55 -13.62 -10.86 -3.34
C GLN A 55 -12.65 -9.68 -3.40
N LEU A 56 -12.50 -9.07 -4.58
CA LEU A 56 -11.62 -7.94 -4.79
C LEU A 56 -12.10 -6.70 -4.02
N PHE A 57 -13.41 -6.39 -4.04
CA PHE A 57 -13.96 -5.29 -3.25
C PHE A 57 -13.79 -5.54 -1.75
N ALA A 58 -14.14 -6.73 -1.25
CA ALA A 58 -13.97 -7.07 0.17
C ALA A 58 -12.51 -6.95 0.62
N MET A 59 -11.56 -7.37 -0.22
CA MET A 59 -10.13 -7.25 0.07
C MET A 59 -9.66 -5.79 0.07
N LEU A 60 -10.10 -4.97 -0.89
CA LEU A 60 -9.74 -3.56 -0.95
C LEU A 60 -10.34 -2.75 0.21
N ASP A 61 -11.56 -3.07 0.63
CA ASP A 61 -12.20 -2.47 1.81
C ASP A 61 -11.40 -2.82 3.07
N LEU A 62 -11.03 -4.09 3.25
CA LEU A 62 -10.21 -4.52 4.39
C LEU A 62 -8.83 -3.84 4.42
N LEU A 63 -8.18 -3.69 3.26
CA LEU A 63 -6.90 -2.98 3.16
C LEU A 63 -7.05 -1.48 3.43
N ALA A 64 -8.18 -0.87 3.04
CA ALA A 64 -8.49 0.52 3.37
C ALA A 64 -8.67 0.70 4.88
N ASP A 65 -9.37 -0.21 5.55
CA ASP A 65 -9.52 -0.19 7.01
C ASP A 65 -8.17 -0.33 7.73
N LEU A 66 -7.28 -1.22 7.25
CA LEU A 66 -5.93 -1.35 7.79
C LEU A 66 -5.09 -0.10 7.56
N LEU A 67 -5.23 0.55 6.42
CA LEU A 67 -4.56 1.83 6.16
C LEU A 67 -5.08 2.93 7.08
N GLU A 68 -6.40 3.04 7.27
CA GLU A 68 -6.95 4.04 8.19
C GLU A 68 -6.41 3.83 9.62
N HIS A 69 -6.27 2.57 10.06
CA HIS A 69 -5.65 2.25 11.34
C HIS A 69 -4.21 2.80 11.48
N THR A 70 -3.46 2.88 10.38
CA THR A 70 -2.08 3.42 10.40
C THR A 70 -1.99 4.89 10.80
N THR A 71 -3.10 5.63 10.75
CA THR A 71 -3.16 7.05 11.15
C THR A 71 -3.15 7.22 12.68
N VAL A 72 -3.68 6.24 13.42
CA VAL A 72 -3.76 6.26 14.89
C VAL A 72 -2.65 5.43 15.53
N ALA A 73 -2.25 4.33 14.90
CA ALA A 73 -1.20 3.44 15.36
C ALA A 73 -0.21 3.18 14.21
N PRO A 74 1.04 3.68 14.30
CA PRO A 74 2.02 3.45 13.25
C PRO A 74 2.22 1.95 12.98
N PRO A 75 2.18 1.52 11.71
CA PRO A 75 2.32 0.11 11.36
C PRO A 75 3.76 -0.35 11.59
N THR A 76 3.91 -1.60 12.01
CA THR A 76 5.20 -2.30 12.01
C THR A 76 5.76 -2.40 10.59
N VAL A 77 7.07 -2.64 10.48
CA VAL A 77 7.72 -2.80 9.16
C VAL A 77 7.11 -3.97 8.38
N ASP A 78 6.78 -5.07 9.05
CA ASP A 78 6.18 -6.25 8.40
C ASP A 78 4.77 -5.95 7.88
N GLU A 79 3.97 -5.17 8.62
CA GLU A 79 2.65 -4.72 8.18
C GLU A 79 2.76 -3.78 6.97
N GLN A 80 3.71 -2.84 6.98
CA GLN A 80 3.96 -1.94 5.86
C GLN A 80 4.32 -2.72 4.59
N ILE A 81 5.28 -3.64 4.70
CA ILE A 81 5.73 -4.49 3.59
C ILE A 81 4.56 -5.32 3.06
N ALA A 82 3.76 -5.92 3.94
CA ALA A 82 2.64 -6.77 3.53
C ALA A 82 1.56 -5.98 2.79
N ILE A 83 1.15 -4.81 3.32
CA ILE A 83 0.17 -3.93 2.65
C ILE A 83 0.73 -3.43 1.31
N GLU A 84 2.01 -3.06 1.29
CA GLU A 84 2.67 -2.58 0.08
C GLU A 84 2.68 -3.63 -1.03
N PHE A 85 3.09 -4.87 -0.75
CA PHE A 85 3.09 -5.94 -1.75
C PHE A 85 1.69 -6.26 -2.27
N MET A 86 0.68 -6.27 -1.39
CA MET A 86 -0.71 -6.48 -1.80
C MET A 86 -1.16 -5.43 -2.82
N LEU A 87 -0.91 -4.14 -2.53
CA LEU A 87 -1.39 -3.02 -3.33
C LEU A 87 -0.51 -2.71 -4.56
N LYS A 88 0.80 -2.99 -4.51
CA LYS A 88 1.72 -2.68 -5.60
C LYS A 88 1.92 -3.84 -6.57
N ASP A 89 1.80 -5.09 -6.10
CA ASP A 89 2.22 -6.25 -6.88
C ASP A 89 1.13 -7.31 -6.97
N TYR A 90 0.71 -7.91 -5.86
CA TYR A 90 -0.10 -9.14 -5.90
C TYR A 90 -1.51 -8.93 -6.49
N ILE A 91 -2.23 -7.89 -6.05
CA ILE A 91 -3.56 -7.60 -6.60
C ILE A 91 -3.45 -7.17 -8.07
N PRO A 92 -2.62 -6.16 -8.42
CA PRO A 92 -2.47 -5.74 -9.82
C PRO A 92 -2.04 -6.88 -10.75
N SER A 93 -1.03 -7.67 -10.38
CA SER A 93 -0.49 -8.75 -11.21
C SER A 93 -1.53 -9.85 -11.44
N THR A 94 -2.28 -10.25 -10.40
CA THR A 94 -3.34 -11.25 -10.47
C THR A 94 -4.43 -10.82 -11.45
N VAL A 95 -4.93 -9.59 -11.32
CA VAL A 95 -5.98 -9.06 -12.21
C VAL A 95 -5.46 -8.91 -13.64
N ASN A 96 -4.24 -8.37 -13.82
CA ASN A 96 -3.65 -8.19 -15.14
C ASN A 96 -3.39 -9.52 -15.85
N ALA A 97 -2.94 -10.54 -15.13
CA ALA A 97 -2.74 -11.88 -15.67
C ALA A 97 -4.06 -12.49 -16.18
N TYR A 98 -5.15 -12.33 -15.43
CA TYR A 98 -6.48 -12.75 -15.86
C TYR A 98 -6.94 -12.00 -17.12
N LEU A 99 -6.81 -10.67 -17.14
CA LEU A 99 -7.23 -9.84 -18.28
C LEU A 99 -6.41 -10.13 -19.55
N ALA A 100 -5.14 -10.47 -19.41
CA ALA A 100 -4.26 -10.84 -20.52
C ALA A 100 -4.43 -12.31 -20.97
N SER A 101 -5.07 -13.16 -20.16
CA SER A 101 -5.17 -14.59 -20.41
C SER A 101 -6.06 -14.92 -21.61
N ARG A 102 -5.56 -15.81 -22.47
CA ARG A 102 -6.29 -16.41 -23.61
C ARG A 102 -6.85 -17.80 -23.30
N ALA A 103 -6.74 -18.25 -22.06
CA ALA A 103 -7.33 -19.53 -21.65
C ALA A 103 -8.86 -19.49 -21.79
N ALA A 104 -9.47 -20.69 -21.85
CA ALA A 104 -10.93 -20.82 -21.86
C ALA A 104 -11.55 -20.07 -20.67
N PRO A 105 -12.68 -19.35 -20.85
CA PRO A 105 -13.30 -18.54 -19.81
C PRO A 105 -13.46 -19.27 -18.47
N GLU A 106 -13.96 -20.50 -18.50
CA GLU A 106 -14.23 -21.30 -17.31
C GLU A 106 -12.95 -21.57 -16.50
N VAL A 107 -11.83 -21.79 -17.20
CA VAL A 107 -10.52 -22.06 -16.59
C VAL A 107 -9.94 -20.80 -15.97
N LYS A 108 -9.91 -19.69 -16.72
CA LYS A 108 -9.33 -18.44 -16.20
C LYS A 108 -10.18 -17.81 -15.09
N ASP A 109 -11.51 -17.93 -15.15
CA ASP A 109 -12.43 -17.43 -14.12
C ASP A 109 -12.23 -18.21 -12.81
N ALA A 110 -12.15 -19.54 -12.88
CA ALA A 110 -11.91 -20.38 -11.72
C ALA A 110 -10.54 -20.10 -11.08
N GLN A 111 -9.51 -19.90 -11.91
CA GLN A 111 -8.17 -19.54 -11.43
C GLN A 111 -8.15 -18.17 -10.75
N LEU A 112 -8.77 -17.15 -11.36
CA LEU A 112 -8.84 -15.81 -10.77
C LEU A 112 -9.54 -15.85 -9.41
N VAL A 113 -10.70 -16.50 -9.32
CA VAL A 113 -11.46 -16.62 -8.06
C VAL A 113 -10.64 -17.32 -6.98
N SER A 114 -9.89 -18.37 -7.34
CA SER A 114 -9.00 -19.07 -6.41
C SER A 114 -7.88 -18.17 -5.91
N GLN A 115 -7.20 -17.46 -6.82
CA GLN A 115 -6.11 -16.55 -6.49
C GLN A 115 -6.57 -15.37 -5.62
N LEU A 116 -7.70 -14.75 -5.95
CA LEU A 116 -8.28 -13.67 -5.15
C LEU A 116 -8.73 -14.17 -3.77
N GLN A 117 -9.21 -15.41 -3.65
CA GLN A 117 -9.52 -15.98 -2.34
C GLN A 117 -8.26 -16.09 -1.46
N LEU A 118 -7.14 -16.57 -2.01
CA LEU A 118 -5.87 -16.66 -1.29
C LEU A 118 -5.39 -15.29 -0.80
N LEU A 119 -5.52 -14.27 -1.64
CA LEU A 119 -5.15 -12.90 -1.29
C LEU A 119 -6.09 -12.31 -0.22
N LEU A 120 -7.40 -12.58 -0.32
CA LEU A 120 -8.38 -12.17 0.70
C LEU A 120 -8.11 -12.84 2.06
N ASP A 121 -7.83 -14.14 2.07
CA ASP A 121 -7.48 -14.88 3.28
C ASP A 121 -6.18 -14.34 3.92
N ARG A 122 -5.22 -13.92 3.09
CA ARG A 122 -4.00 -13.25 3.54
C ARG A 122 -4.31 -11.88 4.15
N ALA A 123 -5.14 -11.06 3.51
CA ALA A 123 -5.55 -9.76 4.04
C ALA A 123 -6.28 -9.91 5.40
N HIS A 124 -7.17 -10.90 5.54
CA HIS A 124 -7.79 -11.24 6.83
C HIS A 124 -6.77 -11.66 7.89
N SER A 125 -5.74 -12.42 7.50
CA SER A 125 -4.68 -12.82 8.42
C SER A 125 -3.85 -11.62 8.88
N MET A 126 -3.59 -10.65 8.00
CA MET A 126 -2.96 -9.39 8.36
C MET A 126 -3.81 -8.62 9.36
N ALA A 127 -5.11 -8.45 9.11
CA ALA A 127 -6.00 -7.73 10.02
C ALA A 127 -6.07 -8.37 11.41
N ARG A 128 -6.15 -9.70 11.49
CA ARG A 128 -6.08 -10.42 12.77
C ARG A 128 -4.76 -10.19 13.51
N ALA A 129 -3.64 -10.11 12.79
CA ALA A 129 -2.33 -9.85 13.39
C ALA A 129 -2.27 -8.44 13.99
N VAL A 130 -2.80 -7.43 13.28
CA VAL A 130 -2.90 -6.05 13.79
C VAL A 130 -3.71 -6.03 15.08
N TYR A 131 -4.93 -6.59 15.08
CA TYR A 131 -5.78 -6.59 16.27
C TYR A 131 -5.18 -7.36 17.46
N ALA A 132 -4.45 -8.45 17.17
CA ALA A 132 -3.74 -9.19 18.21
C ALA A 132 -2.59 -8.37 18.81
N HIS A 133 -1.85 -7.63 17.97
CA HIS A 133 -0.80 -6.72 18.41
C HIS A 133 -1.37 -5.59 19.29
N ASP A 134 -2.47 -4.95 18.87
CA ASP A 134 -3.12 -3.89 19.65
C ASP A 134 -3.59 -4.39 21.01
N SER A 135 -4.21 -5.57 21.04
CA SER A 135 -4.66 -6.22 22.28
C SER A 135 -3.50 -6.47 23.23
N ALA A 136 -2.37 -6.97 22.72
CA ALA A 136 -1.16 -7.20 23.51
C ALA A 136 -0.59 -5.89 24.08
N GLN A 137 -0.61 -4.79 23.32
CA GLN A 137 -0.16 -3.48 23.81
C GLN A 137 -1.04 -2.96 24.95
N LEU A 138 -2.35 -3.13 24.87
CA LEU A 138 -3.27 -2.76 25.95
C LEU A 138 -3.01 -3.57 27.21
N GLU A 139 -2.77 -4.88 27.09
CA GLU A 139 -2.42 -5.73 28.24
C GLU A 139 -1.11 -5.32 28.90
N ILE A 140 -0.08 -5.02 28.10
CA ILE A 140 1.22 -4.54 28.59
C ILE A 140 1.05 -3.24 29.36
N ASN A 141 0.32 -2.27 28.80
CA ASN A 141 0.05 -0.99 29.44
C ASN A 141 -0.71 -1.18 30.76
N GLY A 142 -1.72 -2.06 30.77
CA GLY A 142 -2.49 -2.39 31.97
C GLY A 142 -1.63 -2.98 33.10
N ARG A 143 -0.70 -3.90 32.76
CA ARG A 143 0.25 -4.45 33.75
C ARG A 143 1.17 -3.38 34.30
N PHE A 144 1.76 -2.56 33.43
CA PHE A 144 2.65 -1.47 33.85
C PHE A 144 1.97 -0.50 34.80
N LEU A 145 0.72 -0.10 34.51
CA LEU A 145 -0.05 0.79 35.38
C LEU A 145 -0.31 0.16 36.75
N ARG A 146 -0.65 -1.13 36.79
CA ARG A 146 -0.84 -1.87 38.05
C ARG A 146 0.43 -1.97 38.87
N GLU A 147 1.57 -2.23 38.22
CA GLU A 147 2.87 -2.28 38.91
C GLU A 147 3.31 -0.92 39.45
N LYS A 148 2.96 0.17 38.77
CA LYS A 148 3.40 1.53 39.13
C LYS A 148 2.51 2.21 40.16
N PHE A 149 1.22 1.90 40.17
CA PHE A 149 0.22 2.64 40.97
C PHE A 149 -0.70 1.75 41.82
N GLY A 150 -0.62 0.43 41.67
CA GLY A 150 -1.43 -0.54 42.42
C GLY A 150 -0.80 -1.00 43.73
#